data_AF-A0A2V7ILK2-F1
#
_entry.id   AF-A0A2V7ILK2-F1
#
_cell.length_a   1.000
_cell.length_b   1.000
_cell.length_c   1.000
_cell.angle_alpha   90.00
_cell.angle_beta   90.00
_cell.angle_gamma   90.00
#
_symmetry.space_group_name_H-M   'P 1'
#
loop_
_entity.id
_entity.type
_entity.pdbx_description
1 polymer ?
#
loop_
_entity_poly.entity_id
_entity_poly.type
_entity_poly.pdbx_seq_one_letter_code
_entity_poly.pdbx_strand_id
1 'polypeptide(L)'
;MIVQLLLLLFVDYLPPVPQGYSCLPGNVKPADIVSAERTGGQDPKLVTISVEQTLRQLRARCVRGKLVDAKGKEIRFYRVQCFGAPTAYAMETTRRQRVELEALRKRYTVVEMTCSPSGEPRP
;
A
#
# COMPACT_ATOMS: atom_id res chain seq x y z
N MET A 1 41.97 -20.99 27.35
CA MET A 1 40.53 -21.15 27.67
C MET A 1 39.90 -19.78 27.66
N ILE A 2 38.82 -19.60 26.86
CA ILE A 2 37.82 -18.51 26.91
C ILE A 2 38.41 -17.15 26.42
N VAL A 3 37.91 -16.44 25.40
CA VAL A 3 36.52 -16.04 25.13
C VAL A 3 36.29 -15.96 23.62
N GLN A 4 35.66 -17.00 23.11
CA GLN A 4 34.95 -17.04 21.85
C GLN A 4 33.49 -16.76 22.20
N LEU A 5 32.96 -15.56 21.91
CA LEU A 5 31.53 -15.28 21.66
C LEU A 5 31.29 -13.76 21.50
N LEU A 6 31.70 -13.20 20.36
CA LEU A 6 31.13 -11.95 19.83
C LEU A 6 30.29 -12.30 18.60
N LEU A 7 29.30 -13.18 18.83
CA LEU A 7 28.36 -13.60 17.81
C LEU A 7 26.94 -13.38 18.37
N LEU A 8 26.20 -12.55 17.62
CA LEU A 8 24.73 -12.56 17.53
C LEU A 8 23.97 -11.83 18.65
N LEU A 9 24.07 -10.50 18.66
CA LEU A 9 22.93 -9.64 19.01
C LEU A 9 22.43 -8.85 17.79
N PHE A 10 22.41 -9.49 16.61
CA PHE A 10 21.31 -9.26 15.68
C PHE A 10 20.20 -10.18 16.15
N VAL A 11 19.54 -9.81 17.24
CA VAL A 11 18.17 -10.26 17.45
C VAL A 11 17.48 -9.86 16.16
N ASP A 12 17.07 -10.85 15.37
CA ASP A 12 16.15 -10.67 14.27
C ASP A 12 14.93 -9.95 14.85
N TYR A 13 14.97 -8.62 14.81
CA TYR A 13 13.83 -7.74 14.97
C TYR A 13 12.97 -7.96 13.72
N LEU A 14 12.46 -9.18 13.57
CA LEU A 14 11.24 -9.41 12.82
C LEU A 14 10.20 -8.59 13.59
N PRO A 15 9.73 -7.47 13.00
CA PRO A 15 8.71 -6.70 13.67
C PRO A 15 7.55 -7.65 13.97
N PRO A 16 6.96 -7.57 15.17
CA PRO A 16 5.80 -8.39 15.49
C PRO A 16 4.79 -8.24 14.34
N VAL A 17 4.32 -9.38 13.82
CA VAL A 17 3.23 -9.44 12.84
C VAL A 17 2.14 -8.52 13.38
N PRO A 18 1.82 -7.38 12.71
CA PRO A 18 0.88 -6.42 13.23
C PRO A 18 -0.42 -7.17 13.50
N GLN A 19 -0.84 -7.15 14.76
CA GLN A 19 -2.21 -7.49 15.12
C GLN A 19 -3.13 -6.73 14.17
N GLY A 20 -4.07 -7.44 13.55
CA GLY A 20 -4.88 -6.92 12.45
C GLY A 20 -5.35 -5.49 12.69
N TYR A 21 -5.29 -4.66 11.66
CA TYR A 21 -5.72 -3.26 11.73
C TYR A 21 -7.24 -3.17 11.93
N SER A 22 -7.70 -3.19 13.19
CA SER A 22 -9.12 -3.12 13.55
C SER A 22 -9.81 -1.82 13.11
N CYS A 23 -9.03 -0.79 12.79
CA CYS A 23 -9.47 0.49 12.26
C CYS A 23 -9.42 0.59 10.72
N LEU A 24 -9.21 -0.52 10.00
CA LEU A 24 -9.38 -0.53 8.55
C LEU A 24 -10.83 -0.21 8.19
N PRO A 25 -11.07 0.60 7.14
CA PRO A 25 -12.43 0.82 6.66
C PRO A 25 -13.01 -0.50 6.13
N GLY A 26 -14.30 -0.75 6.37
CA GLY A 26 -14.92 -2.07 6.14
C GLY A 26 -14.89 -2.58 4.69
N ASN A 27 -14.57 -1.72 3.73
CA ASN A 27 -14.42 -2.05 2.31
C ASN A 27 -12.95 -2.30 1.89
N VAL A 28 -12.01 -2.40 2.83
CA VAL A 28 -10.59 -2.68 2.58
C VAL A 28 -10.12 -3.84 3.45
N LYS A 29 -9.55 -4.86 2.81
CA LYS A 29 -8.99 -6.04 3.49
C LYS A 29 -7.46 -5.99 3.47
N PRO A 30 -6.78 -6.55 4.49
CA PRO A 30 -5.31 -6.61 4.52
C PRO A 30 -4.70 -7.29 3.28
N ALA A 31 -5.39 -8.27 2.72
CA ALA A 31 -4.96 -9.02 1.54
C ALA A 31 -5.29 -8.32 0.20
N ASP A 32 -6.00 -7.19 0.20
CA ASP A 32 -6.29 -6.47 -1.03
C ASP A 32 -4.98 -5.99 -1.68
N ILE A 33 -4.91 -6.07 -3.01
CA ILE A 33 -3.74 -5.63 -3.77
C ILE A 33 -3.79 -4.10 -3.94
N VAL A 34 -2.70 -3.44 -3.56
CA VAL A 34 -2.46 -2.00 -3.72
C VAL A 34 -1.81 -1.76 -5.08
N SER A 35 -0.73 -2.47 -5.38
CA SER A 35 -0.01 -2.42 -6.66
C SER A 35 0.55 -3.78 -7.03
N ALA A 36 0.91 -3.93 -8.29
CA ALA A 36 1.58 -5.13 -8.76
C ALA A 36 2.41 -4.81 -10.00
N GLU A 37 3.58 -5.42 -10.06
CA GLU A 37 4.62 -5.13 -11.05
C GLU A 37 5.26 -6.44 -11.50
N ARG A 38 5.57 -6.54 -12.79
CA ARG A 38 6.38 -7.65 -13.31
C ARG A 38 7.86 -7.30 -13.12
N THR A 39 8.56 -8.08 -12.32
CA THR A 39 10.00 -7.88 -12.07
C THR A 39 10.78 -9.09 -12.57
N GLY A 40 11.95 -8.85 -13.18
CA GLY A 40 12.81 -9.88 -13.77
C GLY A 40 13.09 -9.67 -15.26
N GLY A 41 14.15 -10.30 -15.75
CA GLY A 41 14.59 -10.23 -17.16
C GLY A 41 13.89 -11.28 -18.03
N GLN A 42 14.57 -12.40 -18.28
CA GLN A 42 14.08 -13.47 -19.17
C GLN A 42 12.81 -14.19 -18.69
N ASP A 43 12.48 -14.12 -17.39
CA ASP A 43 11.27 -14.71 -16.79
C ASP A 43 10.64 -13.72 -15.80
N PRO A 44 9.75 -12.82 -16.25
CA PRO A 44 9.17 -11.78 -15.42
C PRO A 44 8.16 -12.37 -14.43
N LYS A 45 8.43 -12.22 -13.13
CA LYS A 45 7.52 -12.64 -12.06
C LYS A 45 6.60 -11.50 -11.65
N LEU A 46 5.32 -11.81 -11.49
CA LEU A 46 4.36 -10.87 -10.93
C LEU A 46 4.60 -10.73 -9.42
N VAL A 47 5.03 -9.55 -9.00
CA VAL A 47 5.16 -9.17 -7.59
C VAL A 47 3.96 -8.30 -7.25
N THR A 48 3.18 -8.72 -6.25
CA THR A 48 2.04 -7.96 -5.74
C THR A 48 2.39 -7.33 -4.40
N ILE A 49 1.87 -6.13 -4.15
CA ILE A 49 1.96 -5.43 -2.87
C ILE A 49 0.57 -5.37 -2.27
N SER A 50 0.38 -5.98 -1.11
CA SER A 50 -0.90 -5.95 -0.39
C SER A 50 -1.05 -4.71 0.50
N VAL A 51 -2.29 -4.44 0.91
CA VAL A 51 -2.60 -3.41 1.91
C VAL A 51 -1.80 -3.63 3.18
N GLU A 52 -1.71 -4.86 3.67
CA GLU A 52 -0.94 -5.17 4.88
C GLU A 52 0.54 -4.79 4.72
N GLN A 53 1.16 -5.13 3.58
CA GLN A 53 2.55 -4.79 3.31
C GLN A 53 2.74 -3.28 3.24
N THR A 54 1.85 -2.55 2.56
CA THR A 54 1.88 -1.08 2.51
C THR A 54 1.74 -0.47 3.91
N LEU A 55 0.82 -0.97 4.73
CA LEU A 55 0.62 -0.46 6.09
C LEU A 55 1.80 -0.74 7.00
N ARG A 56 2.46 -1.91 6.87
CA ARG A 56 3.72 -2.20 7.56
C ARG A 56 4.82 -1.22 7.16
N GLN A 57 4.99 -0.93 5.88
CA GLN A 57 5.97 0.03 5.37
C GLN A 57 5.72 1.45 5.91
N LEU A 58 4.45 1.87 5.98
CA LEU A 58 4.05 3.15 6.55
C LEU A 58 4.14 3.19 8.09
N ARG A 59 4.47 2.05 8.73
CA ARG A 59 4.40 1.82 10.18
C ARG A 59 3.06 2.27 10.74
N ALA A 60 2.00 1.90 10.03
CA ALA A 60 0.65 2.33 10.34
C ALA A 60 0.19 1.77 11.69
N ARG A 61 -0.69 2.52 12.35
CA ARG A 61 -1.29 2.13 13.64
C ARG A 61 -2.67 2.73 13.79
N CYS A 62 -3.47 2.11 14.65
CA CYS A 62 -4.78 2.63 15.02
C CYS A 62 -4.64 3.61 16.20
N VAL A 63 -5.11 4.84 16.02
CA VAL A 63 -5.15 5.87 17.07
C VAL A 63 -6.57 6.43 17.12
N ARG A 64 -7.26 6.22 18.26
CA ARG A 64 -8.66 6.68 18.46
C ARG A 64 -9.60 6.24 17.31
N GLY A 65 -9.47 4.99 16.88
CA GLY A 65 -10.27 4.42 15.79
C GLY A 65 -9.87 4.87 14.37
N LYS A 66 -8.82 5.67 14.21
CA LYS A 66 -8.29 6.09 12.91
C LYS A 66 -7.01 5.37 12.56
N LEU A 67 -6.87 4.98 11.29
CA LEU A 67 -5.62 4.46 10.75
C LEU A 67 -4.69 5.63 10.43
N VAL A 68 -3.51 5.67 11.04
CA VAL A 68 -2.52 6.75 10.86
C VAL A 68 -1.15 6.17 10.54
N ASP A 69 -0.31 6.94 9.84
CA ASP A 69 1.07 6.57 9.54
C ASP A 69 2.04 6.83 10.72
N ALA A 70 3.34 6.55 10.51
CA ALA A 70 4.41 6.82 11.46
C ALA A 70 4.46 8.27 11.96
N LYS A 71 4.03 9.24 11.13
CA LYS A 71 4.04 10.69 11.41
C LYS A 71 2.73 11.14 12.07
N GLY A 72 1.76 10.24 12.25
CA GLY A 72 0.44 10.56 12.80
C GLY A 72 -0.54 11.15 11.78
N LYS A 73 -0.21 11.12 10.48
CA LYS A 73 -1.12 11.56 9.42
C LYS A 73 -2.15 10.46 9.13
N GLU A 74 -3.43 10.82 9.05
CA GLU A 74 -4.50 9.86 8.74
C GLU A 74 -4.27 9.24 7.35
N ILE A 75 -4.37 7.91 7.29
CA ILE A 75 -4.22 7.12 6.07
C ILE A 75 -5.59 6.97 5.41
N ARG A 76 -5.67 7.25 4.11
CA ARG A 76 -6.88 7.03 3.30
C ARG A 76 -6.58 6.19 2.08
N PHE A 77 -7.51 5.31 1.74
CA PHE A 77 -7.45 4.50 0.54
C PHE A 77 -8.19 5.20 -0.60
N TYR A 78 -7.57 5.30 -1.77
CA TYR A 78 -8.17 5.90 -2.96
C TYR A 78 -8.15 4.88 -4.10
N ARG A 79 -9.31 4.51 -4.65
CA ARG A 79 -9.39 3.58 -5.77
C ARG A 79 -9.47 4.36 -7.08
N VAL A 80 -8.43 4.22 -7.90
CA VAL A 80 -8.41 4.83 -9.24
C VAL A 80 -9.43 4.13 -10.15
N GLN A 81 -9.99 4.88 -11.10
CA GLN A 81 -10.83 4.32 -12.15
C GLN A 81 -9.93 4.08 -13.35
N CYS A 82 -10.13 2.95 -14.02
CA CYS A 82 -9.37 2.61 -15.22
C CYS A 82 -10.29 2.52 -16.41
N PHE A 83 -9.79 3.02 -17.53
CA PHE A 83 -10.48 3.07 -18.81
C PHE A 83 -9.66 2.26 -19.81
N GLY A 84 -10.31 1.38 -20.57
CA GLY A 84 -9.65 0.58 -21.61
C GLY A 84 -9.35 1.38 -22.88
N ALA A 85 -10.04 2.49 -23.11
CA ALA A 85 -9.84 3.36 -24.27
C ALA A 85 -9.87 4.84 -23.87
N PRO A 86 -9.06 5.70 -24.52
CA PRO A 86 -9.07 7.13 -24.29
C PRO A 86 -10.30 7.77 -24.94
N THR A 87 -11.36 7.97 -24.16
CA THR A 87 -12.54 8.75 -24.54
C THR A 87 -12.52 10.13 -23.88
N ALA A 88 -13.28 11.10 -24.41
CA ALA A 88 -13.40 12.41 -23.76
C ALA A 88 -13.86 12.32 -22.29
N TYR A 89 -14.78 11.38 -22.00
CA TYR A 89 -15.22 11.08 -20.64
C TYR A 89 -14.10 10.48 -19.78
N ALA A 90 -13.34 9.53 -20.32
CA ALA A 90 -12.20 8.93 -19.63
C ALA A 90 -11.13 9.98 -19.30
N MET A 91 -10.81 10.86 -20.25
CA MET A 91 -9.83 11.93 -20.07
C MET A 91 -10.26 12.91 -18.99
N GLU A 92 -11.50 13.39 -19.03
CA GLU A 92 -12.02 14.31 -18.01
C GLU A 92 -12.09 13.63 -16.63
N THR A 93 -12.45 12.36 -16.57
CA THR A 93 -12.46 11.61 -15.30
C THR A 93 -11.04 11.46 -14.74
N THR A 94 -10.08 11.05 -15.56
CA THR A 94 -8.66 10.98 -15.16
C THR A 94 -8.15 12.33 -14.64
N ARG A 95 -8.51 13.43 -15.31
CA ARG A 95 -8.15 14.79 -14.86
C ARG A 95 -8.74 15.09 -13.48
N ARG A 96 -10.02 14.80 -13.26
CA ARG A 96 -10.69 15.01 -11.97
C ARG A 96 -10.07 14.16 -10.87
N GLN A 97 -9.77 12.89 -11.14
CA GLN A 97 -9.13 11.99 -10.19
C GLN A 97 -7.76 12.50 -9.77
N ARG A 98 -6.96 13.03 -10.72
CA ARG A 98 -5.68 13.65 -10.41
C ARG A 98 -5.82 14.85 -9.47
N VAL A 99 -6.76 15.76 -9.76
CA VAL A 99 -7.00 16.94 -8.91
C VAL A 99 -7.45 16.53 -7.51
N GLU A 100 -8.34 15.56 -7.40
CA GLU A 100 -8.81 15.02 -6.12
C GLU A 100 -7.67 14.38 -5.33
N LEU A 101 -6.86 13.55 -5.98
CA LEU A 101 -5.73 12.87 -5.37
C LEU A 101 -4.67 13.86 -4.86
N GLU A 102 -4.34 14.88 -5.65
CA GLU A 102 -3.45 15.96 -5.23
C GLU A 102 -3.99 16.71 -4.01
N ALA A 103 -5.31 16.97 -3.96
CA ALA A 103 -5.95 17.60 -2.81
C ALA A 103 -5.97 16.70 -1.56
N LEU A 104 -6.15 15.39 -1.73
CA LEU A 104 -6.09 14.41 -0.63
C LEU A 104 -4.67 14.31 -0.06
N ARG A 105 -3.65 14.21 -0.91
CA ARG A 105 -2.24 14.08 -0.50
C ARG A 105 -1.76 15.27 0.35
N LYS A 106 -2.33 16.46 0.17
CA LYS A 106 -2.05 17.62 1.04
C LYS A 106 -2.45 17.37 2.50
N ARG A 107 -3.53 16.62 2.75
CA ARG A 107 -4.15 16.44 4.07
C ARG A 107 -3.94 15.05 4.67
N TYR A 108 -3.79 14.03 3.84
CA TYR A 108 -3.74 12.63 4.23
C TYR A 108 -2.49 11.93 3.68
N THR A 109 -2.14 10.79 4.27
CA THR A 109 -1.29 9.80 3.61
C THR A 109 -2.21 8.94 2.75
N VAL A 110 -2.06 9.00 1.43
CA VAL A 110 -2.98 8.32 0.52
C VAL A 110 -2.33 7.02 0.03
N VAL A 111 -3.05 5.92 0.21
CA VAL A 111 -2.74 4.62 -0.40
C VAL A 111 -3.62 4.47 -1.63
N GLU A 112 -3.00 4.54 -2.80
CA GLU A 112 -3.69 4.33 -4.07
C GLU A 112 -3.89 2.85 -4.34
N MET A 113 -5.15 2.45 -4.43
CA MET A 113 -5.57 1.09 -4.75
C MET A 113 -5.69 0.96 -6.27
N THR A 114 -5.05 -0.07 -6.82
CA THR A 114 -5.23 -0.42 -8.23
C THR A 114 -6.70 -0.68 -8.58
N CYS A 115 -7.05 -0.35 -9.82
CA CYS A 115 -8.32 -0.71 -10.45
C CYS A 115 -8.35 -2.18 -10.93
N SER A 116 -7.19 -2.85 -10.95
CA SER A 116 -7.05 -4.24 -11.37
C SER A 116 -6.93 -5.13 -10.12
N PRO A 117 -8.01 -5.79 -9.69
CA PRO A 117 -7.99 -6.61 -8.47
C PRO A 117 -7.04 -7.83 -8.58
N SER A 118 -6.63 -8.22 -9.80
CA SER A 118 -5.59 -9.23 -10.02
C SER A 118 -4.17 -8.69 -9.91
N GLY A 119 -4.00 -7.36 -9.88
CA GLY A 119 -2.70 -6.71 -9.97
C GLY A 119 -2.06 -6.79 -11.37
N GLU A 120 -2.67 -7.48 -12.32
CA GLU A 120 -2.08 -7.61 -13.65
C GLU A 120 -2.13 -6.27 -14.40
N PRO A 121 -1.00 -5.84 -15.01
CA PRO A 121 -1.02 -4.78 -16.00
C PRO A 121 -1.96 -5.20 -17.12
N ARG A 122 -3.03 -4.44 -17.36
CA ARG A 122 -3.90 -4.70 -18.51
C ARG A 122 -3.19 -4.17 -19.77
N PRO A 123 -3.18 -4.94 -20.87
CA PRO A 123 -2.56 -4.54 -22.13
C PRO A 123 -3.24 -3.32 -22.75
#